data_AF-A0A9D0P2L1-F1
#
_entry.id   AF-A0A9D0P2L1-F1
#
_cell.length_a   1.000
_cell.length_b   1.000
_cell.length_c   1.000
_cell.angle_alpha   90.00
_cell.angle_beta   90.00
_cell.angle_gamma   90.00
#
_symmetry.space_group_name_H-M   'P 1'
#
loop_
_entity.id
_entity.type
_entity.pdbx_description
1 polymer ?
#
loop_
_entity_poly.entity_id
_entity_poly.type
_entity_poly.pdbx_seq_one_letter_code
_entity_poly.pdbx_strand_id
1 'polypeptide(L)'
;MFEVHYTVLDRRARVIVEETQGFGSSPLNARHFPYVTSRDTTASAFLSETSLSPLDVDDVSLVIRSFPIRVEGNSGPLKDEINWATVSKELGQESK
;
A
#
# COMPACT_ATOMS: atom_id res chain seq x y z
N MET A 1 12.78 -0.48 -20.69
CA MET A 1 12.33 -0.77 -19.31
C MET A 1 12.78 -2.17 -18.85
N PHE A 2 12.55 -3.24 -19.63
CA PHE A 2 13.07 -4.59 -19.34
C PHE A 2 14.59 -4.67 -19.16
N GLU A 3 15.34 -4.04 -20.07
CA GLU A 3 16.81 -4.13 -20.09
C GLU A 3 17.49 -3.49 -18.87
N VAL A 4 16.87 -2.48 -18.27
CA VAL A 4 17.45 -1.73 -17.14
C VAL A 4 17.47 -2.60 -15.88
N HIS A 5 16.37 -3.29 -15.58
CA HIS A 5 16.27 -4.08 -14.35
C HIS A 5 17.18 -5.29 -14.35
N TYR A 6 17.22 -6.07 -15.44
CA TYR A 6 18.11 -7.23 -15.54
C TYR A 6 19.59 -6.82 -15.50
N THR A 7 19.97 -5.70 -16.11
CA THR A 7 21.36 -5.18 -16.01
C THR A 7 21.74 -4.85 -14.55
N VAL A 8 20.79 -4.40 -13.73
CA VAL A 8 21.00 -4.10 -12.32
C VAL A 8 21.09 -5.39 -11.50
N LEU A 9 20.21 -6.36 -11.76
CA LEU A 9 20.23 -7.68 -11.12
C LEU A 9 21.50 -8.46 -11.45
N ASP A 10 21.96 -8.45 -12.71
CA ASP A 10 23.20 -9.10 -13.17
C ASP A 10 24.43 -8.54 -12.44
N ARG A 11 24.39 -7.27 -12.06
CA ARG A 11 25.42 -6.60 -11.25
C ARG A 11 25.27 -6.86 -9.75
N ARG A 12 24.34 -7.72 -9.34
CA ARG A 12 23.97 -8.03 -7.95
C ARG A 12 23.63 -6.79 -7.12
N ALA A 13 23.13 -5.75 -7.77
CA ALA A 13 22.66 -4.56 -7.08
C ALA A 13 21.23 -4.77 -6.54
N ARG A 14 20.89 -4.07 -5.47
CA ARG A 14 19.54 -4.11 -4.89
C ARG A 14 18.59 -3.25 -5.70
N VAL A 15 17.41 -3.78 -5.99
CA VAL A 15 16.28 -3.05 -6.56
C VAL A 15 15.23 -2.92 -5.46
N ILE A 16 14.64 -1.72 -5.32
CA ILE A 16 13.50 -1.47 -4.45
C ILE A 16 12.33 -1.10 -5.36
N VAL A 17 11.24 -1.86 -5.24
CA VAL A 17 9.96 -1.54 -5.88
C VAL A 17 9.08 -0.90 -4.83
N GLU A 18 8.66 0.34 -5.08
CA GLU A 18 7.77 1.08 -4.18
C GLU A 18 6.36 1.10 -4.75
N GLU A 19 5.41 0.71 -3.90
CA GLU A 19 4.01 0.63 -4.24
C GLU A 19 3.27 1.92 -3.89
N THR A 20 2.08 2.08 -4.45
CA THR A 20 1.19 3.18 -4.08
C THR A 20 -0.08 2.64 -3.43
N GLN A 21 -0.70 3.47 -2.59
CA GLN A 21 -1.98 3.15 -1.93
C GLN A 21 -1.84 2.01 -0.91
N GLY A 22 -2.97 1.42 -0.50
CA GLY A 22 -2.99 0.37 0.52
C GLY A 22 -3.86 -0.80 0.12
N PHE A 23 -3.62 -1.95 0.74
CA PHE A 23 -4.36 -3.20 0.50
C PHE A 23 -5.89 -3.04 0.63
N GLY A 24 -6.35 -2.22 1.59
CA GLY A 24 -7.77 -1.92 1.80
C GLY A 24 -8.44 -1.15 0.66
N SER A 25 -7.68 -0.65 -0.32
CA SER A 25 -8.17 0.02 -1.53
C SER A 25 -8.09 -0.86 -2.78
N SER A 26 -7.74 -2.14 -2.66
CA SER A 26 -7.69 -3.07 -3.79
C SER A 26 -9.09 -3.34 -4.37
N PRO A 27 -9.31 -3.25 -5.69
CA PRO A 27 -10.55 -3.69 -6.34
C PRO A 27 -10.79 -5.19 -6.30
N LEU A 28 -9.76 -6.02 -6.10
CA LEU A 28 -9.87 -7.48 -6.08
C LEU A 28 -9.98 -8.05 -4.67
N ASN A 29 -9.39 -7.37 -3.69
CA ASN A 29 -9.21 -7.88 -2.33
C ASN A 29 -9.98 -7.09 -1.26
N ALA A 30 -10.37 -5.84 -1.52
CA ALA A 30 -11.15 -5.07 -0.57
C ALA A 30 -12.65 -5.42 -0.64
N ARG A 31 -13.34 -5.30 0.50
CA ARG A 31 -14.79 -5.57 0.61
C ARG A 31 -15.69 -4.40 0.19
N HIS A 32 -15.09 -3.29 -0.24
CA HIS A 32 -15.77 -2.00 -0.30
C HIS A 32 -15.82 -1.40 -1.71
N PHE A 33 -15.79 -2.22 -2.77
CA PHE A 33 -16.10 -1.76 -4.13
C PHE A 33 -17.50 -1.07 -4.14
N PRO A 34 -17.68 0.09 -4.80
CA PRO A 34 -16.76 0.79 -5.72
C PRO A 34 -15.81 1.80 -5.03
N TYR A 35 -15.73 1.83 -3.70
CA TYR A 35 -14.87 2.73 -2.92
C TYR A 35 -13.45 2.17 -2.74
N VAL A 36 -12.84 1.89 -3.88
CA VAL A 36 -11.53 1.28 -4.06
C VAL A 36 -10.81 2.00 -5.19
N THR A 37 -9.55 1.68 -5.39
CA THR A 37 -8.78 2.22 -6.51
C THR A 37 -8.99 1.44 -7.79
N SER A 38 -8.38 1.90 -8.87
CA SER A 38 -8.51 1.31 -10.20
C SER A 38 -7.59 0.11 -10.45
N ARG A 39 -6.67 -0.20 -9.54
CA ARG A 39 -5.67 -1.26 -9.69
C ARG A 39 -5.49 -2.05 -8.41
N ASP A 40 -5.17 -3.34 -8.53
CA ASP A 40 -4.89 -4.16 -7.36
C ASP A 40 -3.64 -3.66 -6.63
N THR A 41 -3.68 -3.65 -5.31
CA THR A 41 -2.66 -3.06 -4.44
C THR A 41 -1.90 -4.13 -3.66
N THR A 42 -1.75 -5.31 -4.25
CA THR A 42 -0.96 -6.41 -3.70
C THR A 42 0.45 -6.41 -4.25
N ALA A 43 1.38 -7.00 -3.50
CA ALA A 43 2.77 -7.21 -3.94
C ALA A 43 2.86 -7.88 -5.32
N SER A 44 2.00 -8.88 -5.57
CA SER A 44 1.94 -9.54 -6.87
C SER A 44 1.47 -8.63 -8.00
N ALA A 45 0.49 -7.77 -7.74
CA ALA A 45 -0.03 -6.85 -8.74
C ALA A 45 1.02 -5.81 -9.12
N PHE A 46 1.67 -5.19 -8.13
CA PHE A 46 2.75 -4.24 -8.39
C PHE A 46 3.93 -4.89 -9.09
N LEU A 47 4.34 -6.09 -8.66
CA LEU A 47 5.41 -6.81 -9.34
C LEU A 47 5.06 -7.10 -10.81
N SER A 48 3.79 -7.41 -11.12
CA SER A 48 3.34 -7.63 -12.50
C SER A 48 3.40 -6.39 -13.39
N GLU A 49 3.41 -5.20 -12.80
CA GLU A 49 3.65 -3.93 -13.51
C GLU A 49 5.15 -3.67 -13.74
N THR A 50 6.02 -4.46 -13.11
CA THR A 50 7.46 -4.45 -13.35
C THR A 50 7.85 -5.55 -14.34
N SER A 51 9.11 -5.51 -14.77
CA SER A 51 9.71 -6.53 -15.62
C SER A 51 10.42 -7.65 -14.83
N LEU A 52 10.15 -7.76 -13.53
CA LEU A 52 10.84 -8.68 -12.62
C LEU A 52 10.04 -9.98 -12.45
N SER A 53 10.75 -11.09 -12.33
CA SER A 53 10.16 -12.37 -11.97
C SER A 53 9.75 -12.36 -10.48
N PRO A 54 8.66 -13.05 -10.10
CA PRO A 54 8.40 -13.40 -8.70
C PRO A 54 9.57 -14.13 -8.02
N LEU A 55 10.41 -14.80 -8.80
CA LEU A 55 11.62 -15.47 -8.30
C LEU A 55 12.78 -14.50 -8.03
N ASP A 56 12.72 -13.26 -8.52
CA ASP A 56 13.73 -12.22 -8.28
C ASP A 56 13.46 -11.44 -6.97
N VAL A 57 12.34 -11.73 -6.30
CA VAL A 57 11.93 -11.05 -5.07
C VAL A 57 12.45 -11.79 -3.84
N ASP A 58 13.29 -11.12 -3.06
CA ASP A 58 13.80 -11.67 -1.79
C ASP A 58 12.92 -11.36 -0.58
N ASP A 59 12.30 -10.17 -0.54
CA ASP A 59 11.55 -9.67 0.62
C ASP A 59 10.30 -8.88 0.17
N VAL A 60 9.23 -9.00 0.95
CA VAL A 60 8.00 -8.21 0.81
C VAL A 60 7.71 -7.56 2.16
N SER A 61 7.79 -6.23 2.19
CA SER A 61 7.59 -5.44 3.41
C SER A 61 6.22 -4.74 3.40
N LEU A 62 5.42 -4.94 4.45
CA LEU A 62 4.11 -4.29 4.63
C LEU A 62 4.21 -3.09 5.58
N VAL A 63 3.78 -1.91 5.10
CA VAL A 63 3.69 -0.71 5.94
C VAL A 63 2.29 -0.61 6.56
N ILE A 64 2.22 -0.50 7.88
CA ILE A 64 0.98 -0.34 8.65
C ILE A 64 1.01 0.91 9.51
N ARG A 65 -0.17 1.45 9.81
CA ARG A 65 -0.36 2.55 10.76
C ARG A 65 -1.05 2.03 12.01
N SER A 66 -0.66 2.56 13.18
CA SER A 66 -1.37 2.31 14.44
C SER A 66 -2.84 2.72 14.35
N PHE A 67 -3.10 3.82 13.63
CA PHE A 67 -4.44 4.32 13.31
C PHE A 67 -4.61 4.31 11.78
N PRO A 68 -5.27 3.28 11.19
CA PRO A 68 -5.55 3.26 9.77
C PRO A 68 -6.47 4.44 9.40
N ILE A 69 -6.36 4.93 8.17
CA ILE A 69 -7.17 6.03 7.67
C ILE A 69 -7.79 5.70 6.31
N ARG A 70 -8.91 6.35 6.00
CA ARG A 70 -9.39 6.55 4.64
C ARG A 70 -9.19 8.02 4.27
N VAL A 71 -9.12 8.31 2.97
CA VAL A 71 -9.14 9.70 2.47
C VAL A 71 -10.51 10.30 2.75
N GLU A 72 -10.59 11.61 3.01
CA GLU A 72 -11.87 12.30 3.20
C GLU A 72 -12.78 12.17 1.95
N GLY A 73 -14.10 12.18 2.17
CA GLY A 73 -15.10 12.14 1.11
C GLY A 73 -15.58 10.73 0.78
N ASN A 74 -15.74 10.43 -0.51
CA ASN A 74 -16.35 9.19 -0.99
C ASN A 74 -15.37 8.00 -1.06
N SER A 75 -14.71 7.69 0.05
CA SER A 75 -13.68 6.66 0.16
C SER A 75 -14.17 5.35 0.78
N GLY A 76 -15.46 5.26 1.12
CA GLY A 76 -16.09 4.08 1.70
C GLY A 76 -15.81 3.94 3.20
N PRO A 77 -16.55 3.05 3.89
CA PRO A 77 -16.47 2.94 5.34
C PRO A 77 -15.10 2.44 5.78
N LEU A 78 -14.62 2.92 6.93
CA LEU A 78 -13.53 2.31 7.68
C LEU A 78 -14.12 1.59 8.89
N LYS A 79 -13.72 0.33 9.10
CA LYS A 79 -14.17 -0.44 10.26
C LYS A 79 -13.63 0.22 11.54
N ASP A 80 -14.49 0.38 12.54
CA ASP A 80 -14.15 0.95 13.84
C ASP A 80 -13.53 2.36 13.72
N GLU A 81 -14.04 3.16 12.77
CA GLU A 81 -13.57 4.52 12.52
C GLU A 81 -13.79 5.41 13.74
N ILE A 82 -12.72 6.08 14.17
CA ILE A 82 -12.71 7.05 15.26
C ILE A 82 -12.46 8.45 14.71
N ASN A 83 -12.90 9.46 15.46
CA ASN A 83 -12.67 10.86 15.08
C ASN A 83 -11.28 11.35 15.54
N TRP A 84 -10.87 12.50 15.00
CA TRP A 84 -9.59 13.13 15.33
C TRP A 84 -9.46 13.50 16.81
N ALA A 85 -10.54 13.84 17.51
CA ALA A 85 -10.49 14.14 18.94
C ALA A 85 -10.12 12.90 19.76
N THR A 86 -10.63 11.72 19.41
CA THR A 86 -10.25 10.43 20.01
C THR A 86 -8.78 10.13 19.73
N VAL A 87 -8.32 10.28 18.49
CA VAL A 87 -6.91 10.06 18.11
C VAL A 87 -5.98 10.98 18.93
N SER A 88 -6.27 12.28 19.02
CA SER A 88 -5.46 13.23 19.79
C SER A 88 -5.39 12.86 21.27
N LYS A 89 -6.52 12.45 21.86
CA LYS A 89 -6.59 12.00 23.25
C LYS A 89 -5.72 10.75 23.48
N GLU A 90 -5.79 9.76 22.59
CA GLU A 90 -4.99 8.53 22.70
C GLU A 90 -3.49 8.77 22.51
N LEU A 91 -3.13 9.77 21.71
CA LEU A 91 -1.75 10.21 21.51
C LEU A 91 -1.23 11.13 22.63
N GLY A 92 -2.05 11.46 23.63
CA GLY A 92 -1.67 12.39 24.70
C GLY A 92 -1.42 13.82 24.22
N GLN A 93 -1.98 14.19 23.07
CA GLN A 93 -1.89 15.55 22.55
C GLN A 93 -3.11 16.34 23.04
N GLU A 94 -2.88 17.35 23.88
CA GLU A 94 -3.94 18.29 24.23
C GLU A 94 -4.36 19.04 22.96
N SER A 95 -5.67 19.01 22.67
CA SER A 95 -6.26 19.83 21.62
C SER A 95 -5.93 21.30 21.92
N LYS A 96 -5.09 21.91 21.08
CA LYS A 96 -4.93 23.37 21.09
C LYS A 96 -6.24 24.07 20.75
#